data_AF-F5XDT1-F1
#
_entry.id   AF-F5XDT1-F1
#
_cell.length_a   1.000
_cell.length_b   1.000
_cell.length_c   1.000
_cell.angle_alpha   90.00
_cell.angle_beta   90.00
_cell.angle_gamma   90.00
#
_symmetry.space_group_name_H-M   'P 1'
#
loop_
_entity.id
_entity.type
_entity.pdbx_description
1 polymer ?
#
loop_
_entity_poly.entity_id
_entity_poly.type
_entity_poly.pdbx_seq_one_letter_code
_entity_poly.pdbx_strand_id
1 'polypeptide(L)'
;MLSRSASVGPRRPEMEVQVAESLRTPQGGDKPARRPRSRRGLRQVNREPGDPVMIGAVWTLNLLFSPFIHKDWRGQEHIPQTGGLIVAVNHISNVDPIMAGLYLAYSGRWPRFLAKGSLFKIPVLGWALRSAGQIPVQRNSRQASQAIRAAREALEQGRAVVIYPEATITYDPELWPMEGRTGAARIALDTGCPVIPVGQWGAEEIMWGKKVHFPKLLPRKTVRLLAGPPVPLDDLRGQPMTSQNLVQATDRIMDAISSLVAELRQAPPPAQRYDPRKPKGRAEAAETKVDAVPLEPEADREKEEPT
;
A
#
# COMPACT_ATOMS: atom_id res chain seq x y z
N MET A 1 -67.12 -14.09 -50.82
CA MET A 1 -67.90 -14.18 -49.57
C MET A 1 -67.12 -15.02 -48.58
N LEU A 2 -66.98 -14.48 -47.37
CA LEU A 2 -66.44 -15.03 -46.11
C LEU A 2 -66.26 -16.56 -46.06
N SER A 3 -65.06 -17.01 -45.69
CA SER A 3 -64.85 -18.34 -45.11
C SER A 3 -64.12 -18.25 -43.77
N ARG A 4 -64.59 -19.08 -42.85
CA ARG A 4 -64.45 -19.03 -41.40
C ARG A 4 -63.13 -19.61 -40.89
N SER A 5 -62.60 -18.93 -39.88
CA SER A 5 -62.11 -19.43 -38.58
C SER A 5 -61.80 -20.94 -38.46
N ALA A 6 -60.53 -21.24 -38.22
CA ALA A 6 -60.08 -22.48 -37.58
C ALA A 6 -59.32 -22.13 -36.30
N SER A 7 -59.90 -22.57 -35.18
CA SER A 7 -59.31 -22.58 -33.84
C SER A 7 -58.24 -23.68 -33.76
N VAL A 8 -57.03 -23.31 -33.37
CA VAL A 8 -55.98 -24.24 -32.94
C VAL A 8 -55.35 -23.68 -31.67
N GLY A 9 -55.58 -24.36 -30.55
CA GLY A 9 -54.97 -24.03 -29.27
C GLY A 9 -53.44 -24.20 -29.29
N PRO A 10 -52.71 -23.49 -28.40
CA PRO A 10 -51.24 -23.49 -28.46
C PRO A 10 -50.67 -24.82 -27.97
N ARG A 11 -49.96 -25.51 -28.86
CA ARG A 11 -49.01 -26.57 -28.54
C ARG A 11 -47.81 -25.94 -27.83
N ARG A 12 -47.50 -26.42 -26.63
CA ARG A 12 -46.24 -26.12 -25.93
C ARG A 12 -45.07 -26.72 -26.73
N PRO A 13 -44.00 -25.97 -27.05
CA PRO A 13 -42.81 -26.56 -27.64
C PRO A 13 -41.80 -26.95 -26.54
N GLU A 14 -41.29 -28.17 -26.69
CA GLU A 14 -40.34 -28.91 -25.84
C GLU A 14 -38.91 -28.33 -25.86
N MET A 15 -38.76 -27.03 -25.58
CA MET A 15 -37.45 -26.35 -25.44
C MET A 15 -37.15 -25.97 -23.99
N GLU A 16 -37.19 -26.93 -23.07
CA GLU A 16 -36.76 -26.65 -21.68
C GLU A 16 -35.92 -27.77 -21.06
N VAL A 17 -35.45 -28.73 -21.86
CA VAL A 17 -34.70 -29.90 -21.36
C VAL A 17 -33.27 -29.98 -21.92
N GLN A 18 -32.84 -29.06 -22.79
CA GLN A 18 -31.48 -29.07 -23.37
C GLN A 18 -30.56 -27.90 -22.96
N VAL A 19 -30.98 -27.02 -22.05
CA VAL A 19 -30.10 -25.96 -21.50
C VAL A 19 -29.59 -26.30 -20.09
N ALA A 20 -30.12 -27.35 -19.46
CA ALA A 20 -29.78 -27.72 -18.08
C ALA A 20 -28.57 -28.67 -17.94
N GLU A 21 -27.86 -29.00 -19.01
CA GLU A 21 -26.73 -29.96 -18.97
C GLU A 21 -25.33 -29.35 -19.16
N SER A 22 -25.21 -28.01 -19.22
CA SER A 22 -23.90 -27.33 -19.29
C SER A 22 -23.36 -26.80 -17.95
N LEU A 23 -24.07 -27.03 -16.84
CA LEU A 23 -23.65 -26.63 -15.49
C LEU A 23 -23.20 -27.83 -14.64
N ARG A 24 -22.24 -28.62 -15.16
CA ARG A 24 -21.44 -29.50 -14.31
C ARG A 24 -20.23 -28.73 -13.79
N THR A 25 -20.29 -28.40 -12.51
CA THR A 25 -19.19 -27.93 -11.67
C THR A 25 -18.04 -28.95 -11.70
N PRO A 26 -16.80 -28.55 -11.99
CA PRO A 26 -15.65 -29.36 -11.60
C PRO A 26 -15.46 -29.19 -10.09
N GLN A 27 -15.95 -30.14 -9.29
CA GLN A 27 -15.37 -30.39 -7.97
C GLN A 27 -13.97 -30.95 -8.18
N GLY A 28 -12.98 -30.08 -8.10
CA GLY A 28 -11.58 -30.42 -8.03
C GLY A 28 -10.91 -29.36 -7.19
N GLY A 29 -10.59 -29.68 -5.94
CA GLY A 29 -9.89 -28.78 -5.04
C GLY A 29 -8.48 -28.50 -5.58
N ASP A 30 -8.35 -27.44 -6.37
CA ASP A 30 -7.07 -26.85 -6.70
C ASP A 30 -6.49 -26.26 -5.43
N LYS A 31 -5.65 -27.06 -4.77
CA LYS A 31 -4.65 -26.53 -3.84
C LYS A 31 -3.91 -25.44 -4.61
N PRO A 32 -3.84 -24.19 -4.12
CA PRO A 32 -3.15 -23.14 -4.84
C PRO A 32 -1.74 -23.64 -5.15
N ALA A 33 -1.42 -23.67 -6.44
CA ALA A 33 -0.11 -24.10 -6.92
C ALA A 33 0.94 -23.41 -6.06
N ARG A 34 1.72 -24.19 -5.30
CA ARG A 34 2.79 -23.65 -4.47
C ARG A 34 3.77 -22.96 -5.40
N ARG A 35 3.66 -21.64 -5.52
CA ARG A 35 4.57 -20.80 -6.30
C ARG A 35 5.99 -21.14 -5.89
N PRO A 36 6.93 -21.33 -6.83
CA PRO A 36 8.29 -21.66 -6.48
C PRO A 36 8.83 -20.52 -5.63
N ARG A 37 9.09 -20.80 -4.35
CA ARG A 37 9.90 -19.92 -3.51
C ARG A 37 11.20 -19.75 -4.26
N SER A 38 11.38 -18.61 -4.93
CA SER A 38 12.64 -18.21 -5.52
C SER A 38 13.65 -18.09 -4.38
N ARG A 39 14.31 -19.19 -4.03
CA ARG A 39 15.46 -19.27 -3.12
C ARG A 39 16.72 -18.68 -3.78
N ARG A 40 16.56 -17.79 -4.75
CA ARG A 40 17.70 -17.13 -5.39
C ARG A 40 18.32 -16.19 -4.36
N GLY A 41 19.61 -16.34 -4.13
CA GLY A 41 20.34 -15.52 -3.16
C GLY A 41 20.32 -14.05 -3.57
N LEU A 42 20.42 -13.14 -2.59
CA LEU A 42 20.37 -11.69 -2.82
C LEU A 42 21.31 -11.21 -3.93
N ARG A 43 22.55 -11.73 -3.97
CA ARG A 43 23.54 -11.39 -5.01
C ARG A 43 23.20 -11.92 -6.41
N GLN A 44 22.32 -12.91 -6.52
CA GLN A 44 21.88 -13.45 -7.81
C GLN A 44 20.78 -12.59 -8.42
N VAL A 45 19.90 -12.05 -7.58
CA VAL A 45 18.76 -11.21 -8.00
C VAL A 45 19.12 -9.73 -8.07
N ASN A 46 20.08 -9.27 -7.26
CA ASN A 46 20.54 -7.89 -7.24
C ASN A 46 21.97 -7.79 -7.76
N ARG A 47 22.09 -7.22 -8.96
CA ARG A 47 23.35 -6.96 -9.65
C ARG A 47 23.77 -5.49 -9.56
N GLU A 48 22.96 -4.62 -8.97
CA GLU A 48 23.34 -3.23 -8.73
C GLU A 48 24.49 -3.22 -7.70
N PRO A 49 25.58 -2.46 -7.94
CA PRO A 49 26.65 -2.31 -6.95
C PRO A 49 26.08 -1.80 -5.62
N GLY A 50 26.11 -2.68 -4.61
CA GLY A 50 25.64 -2.40 -3.26
C GLY A 50 26.80 -2.19 -2.31
N ASP A 51 26.66 -1.23 -1.40
CA ASP A 51 27.60 -1.08 -0.28
C ASP A 51 27.59 -2.36 0.58
N PRO A 52 28.75 -2.89 1.02
CA PRO A 52 28.83 -4.06 1.88
C PRO A 52 27.93 -3.97 3.13
N VAL A 53 27.77 -2.78 3.71
CA VAL A 53 26.90 -2.52 4.85
C VAL A 53 25.44 -2.77 4.47
N MET A 54 25.01 -2.32 3.29
CA MET A 54 23.64 -2.52 2.80
C MET A 54 23.35 -3.99 2.49
N ILE A 55 24.30 -4.67 1.84
CA ILE A 55 24.19 -6.10 1.56
C ILE A 55 24.07 -6.89 2.86
N GLY A 56 24.95 -6.61 3.83
CA GLY A 56 24.93 -7.22 5.16
C GLY A 56 23.62 -6.94 5.89
N ALA A 57 23.15 -5.68 5.89
CA ALA A 57 21.89 -5.30 6.53
C ALA A 57 20.69 -6.03 5.93
N VAL A 58 20.55 -6.08 4.60
CA VAL A 58 19.44 -6.80 3.95
C VAL A 58 19.52 -8.30 4.21
N TRP A 59 20.73 -8.89 4.19
CA TRP A 59 20.91 -10.30 4.52
C TRP A 59 20.49 -10.60 5.97
N THR A 60 20.95 -9.81 6.94
CA THR A 60 20.62 -9.95 8.36
C THR A 60 19.13 -9.74 8.62
N LEU A 61 18.52 -8.69 8.06
CA LEU A 61 17.09 -8.45 8.16
C LEU A 61 16.29 -9.60 7.54
N ASN A 62 16.70 -10.09 6.37
CA ASN A 62 16.06 -11.24 5.75
C ASN A 62 16.13 -12.49 6.65
N LEU A 63 17.29 -12.78 7.25
CA LEU A 63 17.47 -13.91 8.16
C LEU A 63 16.59 -13.77 9.41
N LEU A 64 16.58 -12.57 10.03
CA LEU A 64 15.82 -12.29 11.24
C LEU A 64 14.30 -12.39 11.00
N PHE A 65 13.80 -11.89 9.87
CA PHE A 65 12.36 -11.84 9.58
C PHE A 65 11.81 -13.10 8.91
N SER A 66 12.63 -13.86 8.16
CA SER A 66 12.18 -15.06 7.44
C SER A 66 11.48 -16.14 8.30
N PRO A 67 11.85 -16.42 9.56
CA PRO A 67 11.10 -17.38 10.38
C PRO A 67 9.73 -16.86 10.82
N PHE A 68 9.56 -15.54 10.94
CA PHE A 68 8.35 -14.92 11.51
C PHE A 68 7.42 -14.27 10.47
N ILE A 69 7.90 -14.05 9.24
CA ILE A 69 7.16 -13.38 8.19
C ILE A 69 7.10 -14.25 6.93
N HIS A 70 5.89 -14.58 6.47
CA HIS A 70 5.65 -15.01 5.12
C HIS A 70 5.66 -13.78 4.18
N LYS A 71 6.48 -13.85 3.13
CA LYS A 71 6.66 -12.77 2.15
C LYS A 71 5.92 -13.16 0.88
N ASP A 72 4.84 -12.45 0.58
CA ASP A 72 4.09 -12.59 -0.66
C ASP A 72 4.42 -11.39 -1.54
N TRP A 73 5.43 -11.56 -2.38
CA TRP A 73 5.97 -10.50 -3.24
C TRP A 73 5.60 -10.78 -4.68
N ARG A 74 5.02 -9.79 -5.36
CA ARG A 74 4.45 -9.90 -6.70
C ARG A 74 4.75 -8.64 -7.52
N GLY A 75 4.73 -8.74 -8.84
CA GLY A 75 4.91 -7.58 -9.72
C GLY A 75 6.35 -7.10 -9.85
N GLN A 76 7.34 -7.89 -9.43
CA GLN A 76 8.76 -7.50 -9.46
C GLN A 76 9.26 -7.23 -10.89
N GLU A 77 8.60 -7.82 -11.89
CA GLU A 77 8.80 -7.59 -13.32
C GLU A 77 8.55 -6.13 -13.75
N HIS A 78 7.74 -5.38 -12.98
CA HIS A 78 7.51 -3.95 -13.24
C HIS A 78 8.61 -3.05 -12.69
N ILE A 79 9.64 -3.59 -12.02
CA ILE A 79 10.76 -2.82 -11.47
C ILE A 79 11.91 -2.78 -12.50
N PRO A 80 12.18 -1.62 -13.14
CA PRO A 80 13.34 -1.47 -14.01
C PRO A 80 14.63 -1.85 -13.32
N GLN A 81 15.46 -2.66 -13.99
CA GLN A 81 16.73 -3.15 -13.45
C GLN A 81 17.85 -2.10 -13.50
N THR A 82 17.68 -1.07 -14.34
CA THR A 82 18.64 0.02 -14.58
C THR A 82 17.90 1.36 -14.71
N GLY A 83 18.64 2.47 -14.55
CA GLY A 83 18.07 3.81 -14.65
C GLY A 83 17.35 4.28 -13.38
N GLY A 84 17.09 5.58 -13.31
CA GLY A 84 16.37 6.19 -12.18
C GLY A 84 14.92 5.73 -12.18
N LEU A 85 14.38 5.41 -11.00
CA LEU A 85 12.96 5.12 -10.84
C LEU A 85 12.44 5.65 -9.51
N ILE A 86 11.18 6.07 -9.51
CA ILE A 86 10.44 6.42 -8.30
C ILE A 86 9.57 5.22 -7.94
N VAL A 87 9.72 4.70 -6.74
CA VAL A 87 8.84 3.66 -6.18
C VAL A 87 7.90 4.34 -5.21
N ALA A 88 6.62 4.45 -5.57
CA ALA A 88 5.60 5.08 -4.77
C ALA A 88 4.79 4.03 -4.01
N VAL A 89 4.85 4.06 -2.68
CA VAL A 89 4.26 3.02 -1.80
C VAL A 89 3.25 3.64 -0.83
N ASN A 90 2.16 2.95 -0.50
CA ASN A 90 1.31 3.36 0.63
C ASN A 90 2.02 3.15 1.97
N HIS A 91 1.61 3.89 3.00
CA HIS A 91 2.24 3.86 4.32
C HIS A 91 1.24 3.51 5.43
N ILE A 92 1.36 2.31 6.00
CA ILE A 92 0.44 1.75 7.02
C ILE A 92 1.15 1.35 8.32
N SER A 93 2.49 1.22 8.33
CA SER A 93 3.26 0.84 9.51
C SER A 93 4.67 1.44 9.54
N ASN A 94 5.23 1.58 10.75
CA ASN A 94 6.64 1.93 10.93
C ASN A 94 7.61 0.88 10.36
N VAL A 95 7.17 -0.36 10.15
CA VAL A 95 8.03 -1.40 9.53
C VAL A 95 8.02 -1.36 8.00
N ASP A 96 7.19 -0.49 7.39
CA ASP A 96 7.07 -0.43 5.93
C ASP A 96 8.41 -0.21 5.22
N PRO A 97 9.30 0.72 5.65
CA PRO A 97 10.58 0.92 4.97
C PRO A 97 11.47 -0.32 4.97
N ILE A 98 11.36 -1.16 6.00
CA ILE A 98 12.09 -2.43 6.07
C ILE A 98 11.51 -3.41 5.05
N MET A 99 10.18 -3.55 5.00
CA MET A 99 9.51 -4.51 4.10
C MET A 99 9.65 -4.10 2.63
N ALA A 100 9.42 -2.83 2.30
CA ALA A 100 9.65 -2.28 0.97
C ALA A 100 11.13 -2.34 0.57
N GLY A 101 12.04 -2.13 1.52
CA GLY A 101 13.47 -2.19 1.24
C GLY A 101 13.95 -3.62 0.92
N LEU A 102 13.47 -4.61 1.67
CA LEU A 102 13.69 -6.02 1.37
C LEU A 102 13.09 -6.39 0.01
N TYR A 103 11.85 -5.99 -0.27
CA TYR A 103 11.19 -6.24 -1.55
C TYR A 103 12.04 -5.72 -2.72
N LEU A 104 12.44 -4.44 -2.69
CA LEU A 104 13.24 -3.84 -3.77
C LEU A 104 14.61 -4.48 -3.91
N ALA A 105 15.29 -4.77 -2.79
CA ALA A 105 16.58 -5.45 -2.83
C ALA A 105 16.48 -6.81 -3.52
N TYR A 106 15.40 -7.56 -3.31
CA TYR A 106 15.13 -8.83 -4.00
C TYR A 106 14.49 -8.67 -5.39
N SER A 107 14.03 -7.47 -5.75
CA SER A 107 13.65 -7.08 -7.12
C SER A 107 14.84 -6.55 -7.94
N GLY A 108 16.04 -6.57 -7.37
CA GLY A 108 17.28 -6.21 -8.05
C GLY A 108 17.72 -4.76 -7.91
N ARG A 109 17.11 -3.98 -7.00
CA ARG A 109 17.38 -2.55 -6.82
C ARG A 109 17.67 -2.17 -5.37
N TRP A 110 18.66 -1.33 -5.13
CA TRP A 110 18.92 -0.80 -3.79
C TRP A 110 18.09 0.45 -3.51
N PRO A 111 17.22 0.43 -2.48
CA PRO A 111 16.30 1.53 -2.21
C PRO A 111 17.02 2.75 -1.60
N ARG A 112 16.53 3.94 -1.96
CA ARG A 112 16.87 5.23 -1.37
C ARG A 112 15.59 5.90 -0.88
N PHE A 113 15.29 5.74 0.40
CA PHE A 113 14.13 6.32 1.06
C PHE A 113 14.36 7.79 1.41
N LEU A 114 13.28 8.58 1.29
CA LEU A 114 13.18 9.87 1.93
C LEU A 114 12.83 9.66 3.41
N ALA A 115 13.84 9.72 4.29
CA ALA A 115 13.72 9.37 5.70
C ALA A 115 13.78 10.60 6.62
N LYS A 116 13.02 10.58 7.71
CA LYS A 116 12.95 11.70 8.67
C LYS A 116 14.36 12.07 9.17
N GLY A 117 14.75 13.34 9.03
CA GLY A 117 16.09 13.82 9.36
C GLY A 117 16.52 13.59 10.82
N SER A 118 15.57 13.46 11.76
CA SER A 118 15.90 13.10 13.14
C SER A 118 16.49 11.69 13.28
N LEU A 119 16.16 10.75 12.37
CA LEU A 119 16.71 9.39 12.40
C LEU A 119 18.22 9.38 12.11
N PHE A 120 18.70 10.35 11.33
CA PHE A 120 20.12 10.50 11.01
C PHE A 120 20.96 10.97 12.19
N LYS A 121 20.33 11.49 13.24
CA LYS A 121 20.99 11.93 14.48
C LYS A 121 21.16 10.79 15.49
N ILE A 122 20.47 9.67 15.31
CA ILE A 122 20.57 8.51 16.20
C ILE A 122 21.90 7.79 15.92
N PRO A 123 22.76 7.56 16.93
CA PRO A 123 24.00 6.81 16.74
C PRO A 123 23.74 5.44 16.15
N VAL A 124 24.69 4.91 15.35
CA VAL A 124 24.57 3.65 14.59
C VAL A 124 23.50 3.68 13.50
N LEU A 125 22.23 3.95 13.83
CA LEU A 125 21.13 4.03 12.84
C LEU A 125 21.40 5.13 11.80
N GLY A 126 21.80 6.32 12.25
CA GLY A 126 22.12 7.41 11.35
C GLY A 126 23.35 7.14 10.47
N TRP A 127 24.34 6.40 11.00
CA TRP A 127 25.47 5.94 10.21
C TRP A 127 25.01 4.95 9.13
N ALA A 128 24.21 3.94 9.51
CA ALA A 128 23.66 2.97 8.58
C ALA A 128 22.81 3.62 7.49
N LEU A 129 21.95 4.60 7.83
CA LEU A 129 21.16 5.37 6.88
C LEU A 129 22.04 6.16 5.90
N ARG A 130 23.14 6.76 6.36
CA ARG A 130 24.11 7.47 5.49
C ARG A 130 24.86 6.53 4.57
N SER A 131 25.39 5.42 5.09
CA SER A 131 26.05 4.39 4.27
C SER A 131 25.11 3.77 3.25
N ALA A 132 23.83 3.68 3.61
CA ALA A 132 22.76 3.26 2.72
C ALA A 132 22.30 4.34 1.72
N GLY A 133 22.91 5.52 1.70
CA GLY A 133 22.57 6.63 0.81
C GLY A 133 21.17 7.22 1.00
N GLN A 134 20.54 6.98 2.16
CA GLN A 134 19.17 7.43 2.42
C GLN A 134 19.09 8.96 2.45
N ILE A 135 17.97 9.52 1.98
CA ILE A 135 17.82 10.95 1.76
C ILE A 135 17.13 11.57 2.99
N PRO A 136 17.81 12.44 3.76
CA PRO A 136 17.21 13.06 4.93
C PRO A 136 16.15 14.10 4.52
N VAL A 137 14.98 14.03 5.15
CA VAL A 137 13.90 15.01 4.94
C VAL A 137 13.52 15.69 6.25
N GLN A 138 13.40 17.01 6.20
CA GLN A 138 12.86 17.82 7.29
C GLN A 138 11.48 18.33 6.89
N ARG A 139 10.52 18.30 7.82
CA ARG A 139 9.12 18.67 7.55
C ARG A 139 8.90 20.18 7.38
N ASN A 140 9.96 20.98 7.45
CA ASN A 140 9.91 22.45 7.39
C ASN A 140 10.08 22.89 5.93
N SER A 141 9.25 23.83 5.47
CA SER A 141 9.10 24.21 4.04
C SER A 141 10.40 24.54 3.31
N ARG A 142 11.33 25.27 3.94
CA ARG A 142 12.63 25.63 3.33
C ARG A 142 13.52 24.44 2.98
N GLN A 143 13.31 23.29 3.61
CA GLN A 143 14.16 22.12 3.43
C GLN A 143 13.48 20.99 2.64
N ALA A 144 12.17 21.11 2.40
CA ALA A 144 11.45 20.23 1.48
C ALA A 144 12.02 20.32 0.06
N SER A 145 12.48 21.51 -0.37
CA SER A 145 13.18 21.70 -1.64
C SER A 145 14.52 20.96 -1.72
N GLN A 146 15.26 20.88 -0.61
CA GLN A 146 16.53 20.15 -0.55
C GLN A 146 16.30 18.63 -0.71
N ALA A 147 15.25 18.10 -0.08
CA ALA A 147 14.87 16.69 -0.24
C ALA A 147 14.51 16.35 -1.69
N ILE A 148 13.75 17.23 -2.36
CA ILE A 148 13.40 17.08 -3.78
C ILE A 148 14.65 17.10 -4.66
N ARG A 149 15.58 18.03 -4.41
CA ARG A 149 16.85 18.10 -5.16
C ARG A 149 17.71 16.85 -4.96
N ALA A 150 17.87 16.38 -3.72
CA ALA A 150 18.62 15.15 -3.44
C ALA A 150 17.95 13.91 -4.06
N ALA A 151 16.62 13.87 -4.11
CA ALA A 151 15.89 12.81 -4.81
C ALA A 151 16.14 12.85 -6.32
N ARG A 152 16.14 14.04 -6.94
CA ARG A 152 16.52 14.23 -8.35
C ARG A 152 17.94 13.72 -8.62
N GLU A 153 18.92 14.17 -7.84
CA GLU A 153 20.33 13.76 -8.01
C GLU A 153 20.47 12.23 -7.91
N ALA A 154 19.77 11.59 -6.97
CA ALA A 154 19.77 10.14 -6.86
C ALA A 154 19.13 9.45 -8.08
N LEU A 155 18.04 9.99 -8.62
CA LEU A 155 17.40 9.48 -9.83
C LEU A 155 18.30 9.61 -11.06
N GLU A 156 18.96 10.76 -11.22
CA GLU A 156 19.91 11.02 -12.31
C GLU A 156 21.12 10.06 -12.25
N GLN A 157 21.54 9.65 -11.04
CA GLN A 157 22.54 8.61 -10.83
C GLN A 157 22.01 7.18 -11.03
N GLY A 158 20.78 7.03 -11.51
CA GLY A 158 20.19 5.73 -11.79
C GLY A 158 19.73 4.96 -10.55
N ARG A 159 19.42 5.63 -9.42
CA ARG A 159 18.99 4.97 -8.18
C ARG A 159 17.48 4.79 -8.10
N ALA A 160 17.05 3.82 -7.28
CA ALA A 160 15.65 3.61 -6.93
C ALA A 160 15.24 4.47 -5.73
N VAL A 161 14.52 5.55 -5.96
CA VAL A 161 14.05 6.44 -4.90
C VAL A 161 12.67 6.01 -4.42
N VAL A 162 12.53 5.73 -3.12
CA VAL A 162 11.28 5.29 -2.52
C VAL A 162 10.59 6.46 -1.83
N ILE A 163 9.33 6.70 -2.19
CA ILE A 163 8.51 7.78 -1.67
C ILE A 163 7.20 7.20 -1.15
N TYR A 164 6.80 7.64 0.05
CA TYR A 164 5.45 7.44 0.57
C TYR A 164 4.63 8.71 0.28
N PRO A 165 3.76 8.73 -0.76
CA PRO A 165 3.13 9.97 -1.19
C PRO A 165 2.20 10.59 -0.14
N GLU A 166 1.68 9.78 0.78
CA GLU A 166 0.88 10.22 1.93
C GLU A 166 1.68 11.09 2.93
N ALA A 167 3.01 11.06 2.86
CA ALA A 167 3.98 11.75 3.73
C ALA A 167 3.96 11.37 5.22
N THR A 168 3.09 10.43 5.60
CA THR A 168 2.99 9.85 6.93
C THR A 168 2.27 8.50 6.84
N ILE A 169 2.43 7.66 7.86
CA ILE A 169 1.54 6.52 8.11
C ILE A 169 0.09 7.02 8.10
N THR A 170 -0.78 6.30 7.41
CA THR A 170 -2.21 6.57 7.23
C THR A 170 -2.91 6.84 8.57
N TYR A 171 -3.90 7.72 8.51
CA TYR A 171 -4.85 8.01 9.59
C TYR A 171 -6.23 7.42 9.29
N ASP A 172 -6.41 6.85 8.11
CA ASP A 172 -7.64 6.17 7.72
C ASP A 172 -7.90 5.01 8.69
N PRO A 173 -9.07 4.94 9.33
CA PRO A 173 -9.40 3.87 10.28
C PRO A 173 -9.34 2.46 9.68
N GLU A 174 -9.61 2.36 8.37
CA GLU A 174 -9.56 1.12 7.60
C GLU A 174 -8.22 0.92 6.89
N LEU A 175 -7.23 1.78 7.18
CA LEU A 175 -5.88 1.77 6.62
C LEU A 175 -5.81 1.85 5.09
N TRP A 176 -6.80 2.48 4.45
CA TRP A 176 -6.68 2.83 3.04
C TRP A 176 -5.64 3.92 2.81
N PRO A 177 -5.01 3.97 1.61
CA PRO A 177 -4.15 5.07 1.23
C PRO A 177 -4.92 6.40 1.25
N MET A 178 -4.37 7.39 1.96
CA MET A 178 -4.95 8.73 2.09
C MET A 178 -4.68 9.62 0.87
N GLU A 179 -5.17 10.86 0.90
CA GLU A 179 -4.75 11.88 -0.07
C GLU A 179 -3.22 12.06 -0.11
N GLY A 180 -2.67 12.03 -1.33
CA GLY A 180 -1.25 12.22 -1.58
C GLY A 180 -0.78 13.66 -1.45
N ARG A 181 0.54 13.82 -1.27
CA ARG A 181 1.26 15.07 -1.45
C ARG A 181 1.92 15.08 -2.83
N THR A 182 2.03 16.26 -3.42
CA THR A 182 2.52 16.45 -4.80
C THR A 182 4.02 16.25 -5.00
N GLY A 183 4.76 15.85 -3.96
CA GLY A 183 6.22 15.69 -4.03
C GLY A 183 6.66 14.62 -5.03
N ALA A 184 6.03 13.44 -5.01
CA ALA A 184 6.34 12.36 -5.95
C ALA A 184 6.05 12.77 -7.40
N ALA A 185 4.87 13.36 -7.65
CA ALA A 185 4.46 13.87 -8.95
C ALA A 185 5.43 14.94 -9.47
N ARG A 186 5.81 15.91 -8.63
CA ARG A 186 6.76 16.95 -8.99
C ARG A 186 8.11 16.37 -9.43
N ILE A 187 8.67 15.43 -8.67
CA ILE A 187 9.94 14.78 -9.02
C ILE A 187 9.78 14.00 -10.33
N ALA A 188 8.68 13.25 -10.51
CA ALA A 188 8.45 12.45 -11.70
C ALA A 188 8.36 13.29 -12.98
N LEU A 189 7.56 14.36 -12.97
CA LEU A 189 7.37 15.24 -14.13
C LEU A 189 8.65 16.00 -14.47
N ASP A 190 9.42 16.40 -13.46
CA ASP A 190 10.64 17.21 -13.63
C ASP A 190 11.88 16.35 -13.96
N THR A 191 11.88 15.04 -13.70
CA THR A 191 13.02 14.14 -14.02
C THR A 191 12.80 13.25 -15.24
N GLY A 192 11.55 13.10 -15.71
CA GLY A 192 11.27 12.10 -16.74
C GLY A 192 11.20 10.65 -16.21
N CYS A 193 11.56 10.40 -14.95
CA CYS A 193 11.66 9.04 -14.43
C CYS A 193 10.28 8.35 -14.34
N PRO A 194 10.22 7.02 -14.51
CA PRO A 194 9.00 6.25 -14.30
C PRO A 194 8.63 6.22 -12.81
N VAL A 195 7.32 6.22 -12.54
CA VAL A 195 6.77 5.98 -11.20
C VAL A 195 6.17 4.58 -11.17
N ILE A 196 6.76 3.69 -10.37
CA ILE A 196 6.23 2.35 -10.13
C ILE A 196 5.36 2.40 -8.85
N PRO A 197 4.04 2.19 -8.96
CA PRO A 197 3.17 2.11 -7.79
C PRO A 197 3.34 0.76 -7.10
N VAL A 198 3.37 0.75 -5.77
CA VAL A 198 3.43 -0.47 -4.97
C VAL A 198 2.34 -0.43 -3.90
N GLY A 199 1.46 -1.42 -3.93
CA GLY A 199 0.54 -1.70 -2.84
C GLY A 199 1.24 -2.56 -1.78
N GLN A 200 1.01 -2.24 -0.51
CA GLN A 200 1.53 -2.95 0.64
C GLN A 200 0.43 -3.24 1.65
N TRP A 201 0.45 -4.45 2.22
CA TRP A 201 -0.49 -4.90 3.25
C TRP A 201 0.13 -5.95 4.20
N GLY A 202 -0.39 -6.06 5.42
CA GLY A 202 0.05 -7.02 6.45
C GLY A 202 1.23 -6.55 7.32
N ALA A 203 1.79 -5.38 7.05
CA ALA A 203 2.86 -4.78 7.86
C ALA A 203 2.33 -4.20 9.19
N GLU A 204 1.08 -3.72 9.18
CA GLU A 204 0.31 -3.27 10.33
C GLU A 204 0.10 -4.35 11.38
N GLU A 205 0.08 -5.63 10.98
CA GLU A 205 -0.03 -6.76 11.91
C GLU A 205 1.25 -6.95 12.75
N ILE A 206 2.40 -6.50 12.25
CA ILE A 206 3.70 -6.59 12.95
C ILE A 206 3.84 -5.41 13.90
N MET A 207 3.54 -4.20 13.41
CA MET A 207 3.58 -2.99 14.22
C MET A 207 2.44 -2.07 13.80
N TRP A 208 1.41 -2.02 14.64
CA TRP A 208 0.24 -1.19 14.37
C TRP A 208 0.51 0.28 14.72
N GLY A 209 0.11 1.17 13.81
CA GLY A 209 0.07 2.61 14.06
C GLY A 209 1.43 3.31 14.15
N LYS A 210 1.40 4.57 14.61
CA LYS A 210 2.56 5.48 14.58
C LYS A 210 3.51 5.32 15.75
N LYS A 211 3.02 4.79 16.86
CA LYS A 211 3.85 4.55 18.05
C LYS A 211 4.71 3.32 17.79
N VAL A 212 5.99 3.42 18.11
CA VAL A 212 6.90 2.29 18.02
C VAL A 212 6.64 1.39 19.23
N HIS A 213 6.25 0.15 18.96
CA HIS A 213 6.00 -0.88 19.96
C HIS A 213 6.87 -2.11 19.69
N PHE A 214 6.93 -3.05 20.63
CA PHE A 214 7.59 -4.33 20.39
C PHE A 214 6.88 -5.07 19.23
N PRO A 215 7.61 -5.56 18.22
CA PRO A 215 7.00 -6.16 17.03
C PRO A 215 6.27 -7.46 17.38
N LYS A 216 5.04 -7.62 16.89
CA LYS A 216 4.25 -8.85 17.04
C LYS A 216 4.63 -9.82 15.94
N LEU A 217 5.62 -10.66 16.24
CA LEU A 217 6.19 -11.63 15.28
C LEU A 217 5.53 -13.02 15.35
N LEU A 218 4.69 -13.26 16.37
CA LEU A 218 3.95 -14.50 16.56
C LEU A 218 2.44 -14.20 16.69
N PRO A 219 1.56 -15.03 16.08
CA PRO A 219 1.86 -16.07 15.11
C PRO A 219 2.49 -15.48 13.83
N ARG A 220 3.07 -16.35 12.98
CA ARG A 220 3.75 -15.94 11.75
C ARG A 220 2.84 -15.06 10.89
N LYS A 221 3.30 -13.88 10.50
CA LYS A 221 2.54 -12.86 9.75
C LYS A 221 2.79 -12.92 8.26
N THR A 222 1.83 -12.50 7.44
CA THR A 222 2.02 -12.42 5.98
C THR A 222 2.10 -10.97 5.54
N VAL A 223 3.28 -10.56 5.07
CA VAL A 223 3.49 -9.23 4.49
C VAL A 223 3.46 -9.36 2.97
N ARG A 224 2.57 -8.57 2.36
CA ARG A 224 2.30 -8.56 0.93
C ARG A 224 2.82 -7.27 0.32
N LEU A 225 3.55 -7.39 -0.79
CA LEU A 225 3.91 -6.26 -1.64
C LEU A 225 3.62 -6.63 -3.10
N LEU A 226 2.95 -5.71 -3.79
CA LEU A 226 2.57 -5.86 -5.19
C LEU A 226 2.94 -4.58 -5.93
N ALA A 227 3.86 -4.68 -6.89
CA ALA A 227 4.15 -3.58 -7.81
C ALA A 227 3.27 -3.66 -9.07
N GLY A 228 2.71 -2.52 -9.46
CA GLY A 228 1.98 -2.37 -10.73
C GLY A 228 2.87 -1.83 -11.85
N PRO A 229 2.34 -1.74 -13.08
CA PRO A 229 3.03 -1.10 -14.20
C PRO A 229 3.30 0.38 -13.93
N PRO A 230 4.24 1.02 -14.67
CA PRO A 230 4.50 2.46 -14.53
C PRO A 230 3.23 3.29 -14.68
N VAL A 231 3.04 4.27 -13.79
CA VAL A 231 1.89 5.17 -13.85
C VAL A 231 1.98 6.03 -15.13
N PRO A 232 0.92 6.10 -15.95
CA PRO A 232 0.92 6.91 -17.17
C PRO A 232 0.88 8.39 -16.82
N LEU A 233 2.00 9.07 -17.02
CA LEU A 233 2.19 10.50 -16.74
C LEU A 233 2.72 11.27 -17.95
N ASP A 234 2.91 10.61 -19.10
CA ASP A 234 3.61 11.19 -20.26
C ASP A 234 2.88 12.39 -20.87
N ASP A 235 1.55 12.39 -20.83
CA ASP A 235 0.72 13.53 -21.26
C ASP A 235 0.91 14.78 -20.38
N LEU A 236 1.36 14.61 -19.14
CA LEU A 236 1.65 15.70 -18.21
C LEU A 236 3.11 16.15 -18.24
N ARG A 237 3.99 15.42 -18.94
CA ARG A 237 5.40 15.80 -19.10
C ARG A 237 5.54 16.98 -20.06
N GLY A 238 6.46 17.89 -19.75
CA GLY A 238 6.69 19.11 -20.56
C GLY A 238 5.60 20.18 -20.40
N GLN A 239 4.48 19.87 -19.74
CA GLN A 239 3.48 20.88 -19.38
C GLN A 239 3.98 21.79 -18.24
N PRO A 240 3.41 23.01 -18.09
CA PRO A 240 3.71 23.86 -16.95
C PRO A 240 3.40 23.15 -15.62
N MET A 241 4.26 23.37 -14.63
CA MET A 241 4.20 22.71 -13.31
C MET A 241 3.14 23.36 -12.39
N THR A 242 1.89 23.44 -12.86
CA THR A 242 0.75 24.04 -12.15
C THR A 242 0.26 23.14 -11.01
N SER A 243 -0.45 23.73 -10.04
CA SER A 243 -1.11 22.96 -8.97
C SER A 243 -2.06 21.91 -9.53
N GLN A 244 -2.80 22.24 -10.60
CA GLN A 244 -3.74 21.32 -11.24
C GLN A 244 -3.03 20.09 -11.82
N ASN A 245 -1.97 20.30 -12.60
CA ASN A 245 -1.21 19.20 -13.22
C ASN A 245 -0.54 18.31 -12.17
N LEU A 246 -0.01 18.93 -11.10
CA LEU A 246 0.60 18.20 -9.99
C LEU A 246 -0.43 17.37 -9.20
N VAL A 247 -1.63 17.91 -8.97
CA VAL A 247 -2.72 17.18 -8.32
C VAL A 247 -3.17 16.03 -9.21
N GLN A 248 -3.42 16.27 -10.50
CA GLN A 248 -3.81 15.22 -11.44
C GLN A 248 -2.78 14.07 -11.51
N ALA A 249 -1.49 14.39 -11.60
CA ALA A 249 -0.43 13.38 -11.56
C ALA A 249 -0.40 12.62 -10.21
N THR A 250 -0.62 13.32 -9.10
CA THR A 250 -0.67 12.72 -7.76
C THR A 250 -1.86 11.77 -7.63
N ASP A 251 -3.03 12.17 -8.13
CA ASP A 251 -4.24 11.35 -8.10
C ASP A 251 -4.04 10.06 -8.89
N ARG A 252 -3.48 10.11 -10.10
CA ARG A 252 -3.15 8.90 -10.88
C ARG A 252 -2.20 7.96 -10.13
N ILE A 253 -1.18 8.50 -9.46
CA ILE A 253 -0.25 7.70 -8.64
C ILE A 253 -1.01 7.04 -7.48
N MET A 254 -1.84 7.80 -6.78
CA MET A 254 -2.61 7.29 -5.65
C MET A 254 -3.71 6.31 -6.07
N ASP A 255 -4.34 6.49 -7.23
CA ASP A 255 -5.32 5.57 -7.83
C ASP A 255 -4.68 4.22 -8.13
N ALA A 256 -3.49 4.25 -8.72
CA ALA A 256 -2.74 3.03 -8.99
C ALA A 256 -2.38 2.30 -7.67
N ILE A 257 -1.88 3.02 -6.65
CA ILE A 257 -1.58 2.44 -5.34
C ILE A 257 -2.84 1.87 -4.67
N SER A 258 -3.94 2.63 -4.64
CA SER A 258 -5.23 2.21 -4.06
C SER A 258 -5.75 0.93 -4.73
N SER A 259 -5.60 0.83 -6.06
CA SER A 259 -6.01 -0.36 -6.83
C SER A 259 -5.20 -1.60 -6.46
N LEU A 260 -3.88 -1.46 -6.27
CA LEU A 260 -3.03 -2.57 -5.83
C LEU A 260 -3.33 -2.98 -4.38
N VAL A 261 -3.61 -2.01 -3.50
CA VAL A 261 -4.05 -2.30 -2.12
C VAL A 261 -5.40 -3.01 -2.12
N ALA A 262 -6.32 -2.61 -3.00
CA ALA A 262 -7.61 -3.27 -3.19
C ALA A 262 -7.47 -4.73 -3.62
N GLU A 263 -6.56 -5.03 -4.57
CA GLU A 263 -6.24 -6.40 -4.96
C GLU A 263 -5.68 -7.21 -3.78
N LEU A 264 -4.72 -6.65 -3.04
CA LEU A 264 -4.10 -7.33 -1.89
C LEU A 264 -5.09 -7.63 -0.77
N ARG A 265 -6.08 -6.75 -0.57
CA ARG A 265 -7.12 -6.85 0.45
C ARG A 265 -8.36 -7.62 -0.01
N GLN A 266 -8.55 -7.79 -1.31
CA GLN A 266 -9.78 -8.28 -1.93
C GLN A 266 -11.02 -7.47 -1.50
N ALA A 267 -10.85 -6.15 -1.44
CA ALA A 267 -11.88 -5.20 -1.03
C ALA A 267 -11.84 -3.97 -1.95
N PRO A 268 -12.98 -3.34 -2.26
CA PRO A 268 -12.99 -2.12 -3.06
C PRO A 268 -12.40 -0.95 -2.26
N PRO A 269 -11.66 -0.01 -2.90
CA PRO A 269 -11.22 1.20 -2.22
C PRO A 269 -12.43 2.11 -1.91
N PRO A 270 -12.35 2.98 -0.89
CA PRO A 270 -13.41 3.92 -0.59
C PRO A 270 -13.60 4.92 -1.74
N ALA A 271 -14.83 5.40 -1.92
CA ALA A 271 -15.17 6.34 -2.99
C ALA A 271 -14.39 7.67 -2.90
N GLN A 272 -14.03 8.08 -1.68
CA GLN A 272 -13.17 9.23 -1.43
C GLN A 272 -12.00 8.80 -0.56
N ARG A 273 -10.80 9.28 -0.89
CA ARG A 273 -9.62 9.11 -0.03
C ARG A 273 -9.79 9.91 1.24
N TYR A 274 -9.31 9.35 2.34
CA TYR A 274 -9.20 10.07 3.60
C TYR A 274 -8.28 11.29 3.43
N ASP A 275 -8.77 12.49 3.76
CA ASP A 275 -7.95 13.70 3.83
C ASP A 275 -7.72 14.11 5.28
N PRO A 276 -6.50 13.95 5.83
CA PRO A 276 -6.19 14.36 7.20
C PRO A 276 -6.25 15.88 7.42
N ARG A 277 -6.39 16.69 6.35
CA ARG A 277 -6.52 18.15 6.41
C ARG A 277 -7.97 18.60 6.62
N LYS A 278 -8.96 17.76 6.29
CA LYS A 278 -10.37 18.07 6.52
C LYS A 278 -10.68 17.91 8.02
N PRO A 279 -11.37 18.89 8.64
CA PRO A 279 -11.83 18.72 10.01
C PRO A 279 -12.77 17.51 10.07
N LYS A 280 -12.61 16.65 11.10
CA LYS A 280 -13.55 15.55 11.34
C LYS A 280 -14.95 16.15 11.50
N GLY A 281 -15.83 15.91 10.52
CA GLY A 281 -17.23 16.29 10.63
C GLY A 281 -17.84 15.63 11.86
N ARG A 282 -18.57 16.40 12.66
CA ARG A 282 -19.26 15.98 13.90
C ARG A 282 -20.40 14.94 13.64
N ALA A 283 -20.48 14.36 12.45
CA ALA A 283 -21.64 13.62 11.97
C ALA A 283 -21.66 12.12 12.36
N GLU A 284 -20.52 11.47 12.61
CA GLU A 284 -20.50 10.03 12.96
C GLU A 284 -20.65 9.75 14.47
N ALA A 285 -20.59 10.77 15.34
CA ALA A 285 -20.77 10.60 16.79
C ALA A 285 -22.25 10.65 17.24
N ALA A 286 -23.19 10.88 16.31
CA ALA A 286 -24.61 10.99 16.62
C ALA A 286 -25.38 9.66 16.50
N GLU A 287 -24.89 8.70 15.72
CA GLU A 287 -25.60 7.42 15.50
C GLU A 287 -25.36 6.38 16.60
N THR A 288 -24.32 6.51 17.44
CA THR A 288 -24.07 5.55 18.53
C THR A 288 -24.79 5.88 19.84
N LYS A 289 -25.66 6.89 19.86
CA LYS A 289 -26.28 7.39 21.10
C LYS A 289 -27.77 7.08 21.28
N VAL A 290 -28.37 6.24 20.43
CA VAL A 290 -29.81 5.95 20.50
C VAL A 290 -30.16 4.66 21.28
N ASP A 291 -29.20 3.77 21.57
CA ASP A 291 -29.48 2.49 22.23
C ASP A 291 -28.99 2.40 23.70
N ALA A 292 -29.16 3.46 24.48
CA ALA A 292 -29.01 3.39 25.93
C ALA A 292 -30.34 3.68 26.61
N VAL A 293 -31.10 2.62 26.88
CA VAL A 293 -32.25 2.64 27.79
C VAL A 293 -31.75 3.06 29.17
N PRO A 294 -32.25 4.17 29.78
CA PRO A 294 -31.85 4.56 31.11
C PRO A 294 -32.43 3.57 32.14
N LEU A 295 -31.57 2.98 32.97
CA LEU A 295 -32.00 2.29 34.19
C LEU A 295 -32.33 3.36 35.25
N GLU A 296 -33.55 3.35 35.77
CA GLU A 296 -33.97 4.19 36.88
C GLU A 296 -33.21 3.84 38.17
N PRO A 297 -32.95 4.81 39.07
CA PRO A 297 -32.26 4.55 40.32
C PRO A 297 -33.18 3.90 41.35
N GLU A 298 -32.76 2.77 41.90
CA GLU A 298 -33.38 2.14 43.08
C GLU A 298 -33.30 3.07 44.30
N ALA A 299 -34.46 3.33 44.89
CA ALA A 299 -34.62 4.08 46.13
C ALA A 299 -34.18 3.25 47.34
N ASP A 300 -33.45 3.90 48.25
CA ASP A 300 -33.13 3.41 49.59
C ASP A 300 -34.41 2.95 50.33
N ARG A 301 -34.42 1.69 50.76
CA ARG A 301 -35.34 1.18 51.78
C ARG A 301 -34.55 0.68 52.99
N GLU A 302 -34.75 1.39 54.09
CA GLU A 302 -34.93 0.92 55.47
C GLU A 302 -34.12 -0.30 55.94
N LYS A 303 -33.26 -0.05 56.94
CA LYS A 303 -32.96 -1.02 57.99
C LYS A 303 -33.48 -0.46 59.32
N GLU A 304 -34.72 -0.81 59.65
CA GLU A 304 -35.12 -1.01 61.03
C GLU A 304 -34.80 -2.46 61.40
N GLU A 305 -34.19 -2.69 62.58
CA GLU A 305 -34.55 -3.78 63.49
C GLU A 305 -33.77 -3.66 64.84
N PRO A 306 -34.19 -4.33 65.92
CA PRO A 306 -34.52 -3.66 67.18
C PRO A 306 -33.68 -4.16 68.39
N THR A 307 -34.12 -3.74 69.58
CA THR A 307 -33.68 -4.02 70.97
C THR A 307 -32.55 -3.19 71.57
#